data_AF-A0A3Q0G6A2-F1
#
_entry.id   AF-A0A3Q0G6A2-F1
#
_cell.length_a   1.000
_cell.length_b   1.000
_cell.length_c   1.000
_cell.angle_alpha   90.00
_cell.angle_beta   90.00
_cell.angle_gamma   90.00
#
_symmetry.space_group_name_H-M   'P 1'
#
loop_
_entity.id
_entity.type
_entity.pdbx_description
1 polymer ?
#
loop_
_entity_poly.entity_id
_entity_poly.type
_entity_poly.pdbx_seq_one_letter_code
_entity_poly.pdbx_strand_id
1 'polypeptide(L)'
;MSCGLGPACEEPGSSQQRSDPIQVLRMLTELNLGNNIFEEVPEQLKYLNSLQKLHLFGNKIATISPTIFDGLEKLTLLNLNNNRLKYLPPEIHRLENLEYMSLNNNQIGSIPKELCSLEKLSELHLSYNCLIMVPEEIGYMTNLRMLCLSRNQIEVLPDGLCKLRKLRILDVAGNRIRVFPTAMEDLLLMGLKELYCEDNPLLQKQPVCAIQEEEMLSLTEMTARFILRELNEKDSVLQTAVKQNQEVGKLLSEKCVCAVCGQAFLTTRLECVCFMHVKQV
;
A
#
# COMPACT_ATOMS: atom_id res chain seq x y z
N MET A 1 -30.02 48.86 80.13
CA MET A 1 -29.83 47.44 80.50
C MET A 1 -30.84 46.63 79.68
N SER A 2 -30.54 45.64 78.87
CA SER A 2 -29.29 44.97 78.48
C SER A 2 -29.69 43.80 77.57
N CYS A 3 -29.00 43.65 76.44
CA CYS A 3 -28.55 42.38 75.84
C CYS A 3 -29.61 41.41 75.27
N GLY A 4 -29.40 40.69 74.18
CA GLY A 4 -28.24 40.50 73.30
C GLY A 4 -28.60 39.34 72.36
N LEU A 5 -28.38 39.54 71.06
CA LEU A 5 -28.48 38.48 70.04
C LEU A 5 -27.30 37.51 70.23
N GLY A 6 -27.59 36.23 70.42
CA GLY A 6 -26.61 35.14 70.37
C GLY A 6 -26.84 34.28 69.12
N PRO A 7 -25.79 33.79 68.44
CA PRO A 7 -25.91 33.11 67.16
C PRO A 7 -26.29 31.63 67.34
N ALA A 8 -27.16 31.13 66.46
CA ALA A 8 -27.35 29.69 66.27
C ALA A 8 -26.13 29.14 65.51
N CYS A 9 -25.56 28.06 66.03
CA CYS A 9 -24.41 27.37 65.48
C CYS A 9 -24.67 26.88 64.06
N GLU A 10 -23.86 27.31 63.09
CA GLU A 10 -23.73 26.63 61.80
C GLU A 10 -22.92 25.35 62.01
N GLU A 11 -23.54 24.19 61.77
CA GLU A 11 -22.80 22.96 61.51
C GLU A 11 -22.13 23.06 60.14
N PRO A 12 -20.84 22.72 59.99
CA PRO A 12 -20.21 22.65 58.68
C PRO A 12 -20.74 21.41 57.97
N GLY A 13 -21.75 21.59 57.13
CA GLY A 13 -22.17 20.62 56.14
C GLY A 13 -20.97 20.23 55.28
N SER A 14 -20.54 18.98 55.42
CA SER A 14 -19.56 18.33 54.58
C SER A 14 -20.03 18.40 53.12
N SER A 15 -19.52 19.38 52.39
CA SER A 15 -19.66 19.47 50.94
C SER A 15 -18.86 18.33 50.31
N GLN A 16 -19.50 17.17 50.18
CA GLN A 16 -19.06 16.15 49.25
C GLN A 16 -19.09 16.79 47.85
N GLN A 17 -17.92 17.25 47.39
CA GLN A 17 -17.65 17.53 45.99
C GLN A 17 -17.92 16.25 45.21
N ARG A 18 -19.17 16.05 44.77
CA ARG A 18 -19.47 15.13 43.69
C ARG A 18 -18.75 15.69 42.47
N SER A 19 -17.62 15.09 42.12
CA SER A 19 -16.96 15.33 40.84
C SER A 19 -18.02 15.18 39.75
N ASP A 20 -18.24 16.24 38.97
CA ASP A 20 -19.14 16.21 37.83
C ASP A 20 -18.72 15.02 36.95
N PRO A 21 -19.61 14.03 36.70
CA PRO A 21 -19.29 12.85 35.89
C PRO A 21 -18.69 13.22 34.53
N ILE A 22 -19.06 14.38 33.98
CA ILE A 22 -18.55 14.90 32.71
C ILE A 22 -17.09 15.31 32.82
N GLN A 23 -16.64 15.81 33.99
CA GLN A 23 -15.24 16.19 34.21
C GLN A 23 -14.31 14.97 34.18
N VAL A 24 -14.76 13.84 34.73
CA VAL A 24 -14.00 12.58 34.74
C VAL A 24 -13.81 12.06 33.31
N LEU A 25 -14.84 12.17 32.46
CA LEU A 25 -14.76 11.73 31.07
C LEU A 25 -13.70 12.50 30.26
N ARG A 26 -13.46 13.78 30.58
CA ARG A 26 -12.41 14.58 29.90
C ARG A 26 -10.98 14.08 30.16
N MET A 27 -10.78 13.23 31.16
CA MET A 27 -9.49 12.62 31.47
C MET A 27 -9.27 11.28 30.74
N LEU A 28 -10.29 10.76 30.06
CA LEU A 28 -10.16 9.50 29.32
C LEU A 28 -9.12 9.65 28.21
N THR A 29 -8.20 8.69 28.18
CA THR A 29 -7.14 8.57 27.17
C THR A 29 -7.46 7.47 26.16
N GLU A 30 -8.25 6.47 26.53
CA GLU A 30 -8.67 5.38 25.66
C GLU A 30 -10.17 5.15 25.82
N LEU A 31 -10.88 5.08 24.69
CA LEU A 31 -12.31 4.86 24.66
C LEU A 31 -12.63 3.81 23.59
N ASN A 32 -13.33 2.75 24.01
CA ASN A 32 -13.80 1.70 23.14
C ASN A 32 -15.32 1.70 23.06
N LEU A 33 -15.83 2.02 21.87
CA LEU A 33 -17.23 2.02 21.47
C LEU A 33 -17.49 1.00 20.34
N GLY A 34 -16.61 0.01 20.17
CA GLY A 34 -16.75 -1.01 19.15
C GLY A 34 -17.94 -1.94 19.38
N ASN A 35 -18.41 -2.59 18.32
CA ASN A 35 -19.51 -3.55 18.32
C ASN A 35 -20.83 -3.00 18.90
N ASN A 36 -21.14 -1.74 18.61
CA ASN A 36 -22.41 -1.11 18.94
C ASN A 36 -23.26 -0.93 17.67
N ILE A 37 -24.25 -0.05 17.73
CA ILE A 37 -25.18 0.23 16.63
C ILE A 37 -25.10 1.68 16.14
N PHE A 38 -23.99 2.38 16.41
CA PHE A 38 -23.83 3.78 16.02
C PHE A 38 -23.91 3.92 14.50
N GLU A 39 -24.79 4.79 14.01
CA GLU A 39 -24.92 5.13 12.58
C GLU A 39 -24.09 6.35 12.19
N GLU A 40 -23.65 7.11 13.18
CA GLU A 40 -22.76 8.27 13.08
C GLU A 40 -21.80 8.28 14.28
N VAL A 41 -20.68 8.99 14.16
CA VAL A 41 -19.79 9.23 15.30
C VAL A 41 -20.47 10.24 16.24
N PRO A 42 -20.70 9.91 17.53
CA PRO A 42 -21.38 10.82 18.45
C PRO A 42 -20.62 12.14 18.60
N GLU A 43 -21.28 13.28 18.30
CA GLU A 43 -20.61 14.59 18.31
C GLU A 43 -20.00 14.97 19.67
N GLN A 44 -20.52 14.39 20.76
CA GLN A 44 -20.05 14.64 22.12
C GLN A 44 -18.62 14.16 22.36
N LEU A 45 -18.07 13.27 21.51
CA LEU A 45 -16.68 12.83 21.64
C LEU A 45 -15.67 13.97 21.47
N LYS A 46 -16.05 15.07 20.80
CA LYS A 46 -15.20 16.26 20.65
C LYS A 46 -14.86 16.94 21.99
N TYR A 47 -15.57 16.62 23.07
CA TYR A 47 -15.27 17.15 24.41
C TYR A 47 -14.28 16.27 25.20
N LEU A 48 -13.80 15.17 24.63
CA LEU A 48 -12.84 14.25 25.26
C LEU A 48 -11.40 14.61 24.86
N ASN A 49 -10.96 15.82 25.21
CA ASN A 49 -9.70 16.42 24.75
C ASN A 49 -8.41 15.72 25.23
N SER A 50 -8.51 14.71 26.08
CA SER A 50 -7.38 13.87 26.51
C SER A 50 -7.27 12.56 25.74
N LEU A 51 -8.22 12.28 24.85
CA LEU A 51 -8.33 10.99 24.17
C LEU A 51 -7.17 10.79 23.20
N GLN A 52 -6.47 9.66 23.37
CA GLN A 52 -5.35 9.21 22.56
C GLN A 52 -5.76 8.04 21.67
N LYS A 53 -6.68 7.18 22.12
CA LYS A 53 -7.13 6.02 21.36
C LYS A 53 -8.64 5.94 21.32
N LEU A 54 -9.17 5.80 20.11
CA LEU A 54 -10.60 5.70 19.87
C LEU A 54 -10.91 4.49 19.01
N HIS A 55 -11.68 3.55 19.58
CA HIS A 55 -12.16 2.37 18.89
C HIS A 55 -13.65 2.49 18.61
N LEU A 56 -14.02 2.46 17.33
CA LEU A 56 -15.38 2.58 16.81
C LEU A 56 -15.71 1.42 15.84
N PHE A 57 -14.93 0.34 15.87
CA PHE A 57 -15.07 -0.77 14.94
C PHE A 57 -16.41 -1.51 15.09
N GLY A 58 -16.90 -2.17 14.04
CA GLY A 58 -18.09 -3.03 14.15
C GLY A 58 -19.38 -2.28 14.46
N ASN A 59 -19.51 -1.04 13.97
CA ASN A 59 -20.72 -0.23 14.09
C ASN A 59 -21.43 -0.14 12.72
N LYS A 60 -22.37 0.80 12.57
CA LYS A 60 -23.07 1.10 11.32
C LYS A 60 -22.73 2.50 10.80
N ILE A 61 -21.58 3.06 11.20
CA ILE A 61 -21.21 4.45 10.97
C ILE A 61 -21.11 4.69 9.47
N ALA A 62 -21.99 5.53 8.93
CA ALA A 62 -22.03 5.88 7.51
C ALA A 62 -21.41 7.24 7.23
N THR A 63 -21.42 8.14 8.22
CA THR A 63 -20.95 9.52 8.13
C THR A 63 -20.14 9.92 9.36
N ILE A 64 -19.22 10.86 9.16
CA ILE A 64 -18.43 11.49 10.23
C ILE A 64 -18.67 13.01 10.13
N SER A 65 -19.12 13.62 11.22
CA SER A 65 -19.32 15.07 11.30
C SER A 65 -17.97 15.80 11.20
N PRO A 66 -17.83 16.84 10.35
CA PRO A 66 -16.60 17.64 10.23
C PRO A 66 -16.06 18.18 11.56
N THR A 67 -16.95 18.49 12.51
CA THR A 67 -16.60 19.14 13.78
C THR A 67 -16.06 18.16 14.84
N ILE A 68 -16.11 16.85 14.58
CA ILE A 68 -15.74 15.85 15.59
C ILE A 68 -14.24 15.91 15.94
N PHE A 69 -13.40 16.29 14.98
CA PHE A 69 -11.95 16.31 15.14
C PHE A 69 -11.44 17.54 15.88
N ASP A 70 -12.27 18.57 16.10
CA ASP A 70 -11.88 19.84 16.75
C ASP A 70 -11.38 19.68 18.19
N GLY A 71 -11.70 18.57 18.86
CA GLY A 71 -11.23 18.30 20.20
C GLY A 71 -10.45 17.01 20.35
N LEU A 72 -10.09 16.34 19.24
CA LEU A 72 -9.39 15.06 19.25
C LEU A 72 -7.92 15.18 18.81
N GLU A 73 -7.31 16.35 19.03
CA GLU A 73 -5.93 16.66 18.61
C GLU A 73 -4.87 15.70 19.18
N LYS A 74 -5.13 15.09 20.34
CA LYS A 74 -4.20 14.14 21.00
C LYS A 74 -4.33 12.70 20.50
N LEU A 75 -5.24 12.44 19.56
CA LEU A 75 -5.51 11.08 19.09
C LEU A 75 -4.29 10.54 18.32
N THR A 76 -3.78 9.41 18.77
CA THR A 76 -2.69 8.65 18.14
C THR A 76 -3.21 7.39 17.43
N LEU A 77 -4.37 6.87 17.86
CA LEU A 77 -4.99 5.68 17.28
C LEU A 77 -6.48 5.91 17.00
N LEU A 78 -6.88 5.65 15.74
CA LEU A 78 -8.28 5.63 15.32
C LEU A 78 -8.62 4.32 14.61
N ASN A 79 -9.56 3.56 15.18
CA ASN A 79 -10.06 2.33 14.57
C ASN A 79 -11.53 2.45 14.21
N LEU A 80 -11.82 2.46 12.90
CA LEU A 80 -13.14 2.58 12.29
C LEU A 80 -13.50 1.36 11.43
N ASN A 81 -12.85 0.22 11.67
CA ASN A 81 -13.06 -1.01 10.89
C ASN A 81 -14.50 -1.49 10.92
N ASN A 82 -14.96 -2.17 9.87
CA ASN A 82 -16.29 -2.79 9.81
C ASN A 82 -17.41 -1.76 10.08
N ASN A 83 -17.46 -0.72 9.24
CA ASN A 83 -18.48 0.33 9.26
C ASN A 83 -19.06 0.49 7.84
N ARG A 84 -19.75 1.61 7.57
CA ARG A 84 -20.41 1.90 6.29
C ARG A 84 -19.93 3.20 5.67
N LEU A 85 -18.72 3.65 6.03
CA LEU A 85 -18.16 4.92 5.58
C LEU A 85 -17.96 4.90 4.06
N LYS A 86 -18.48 5.90 3.37
CA LYS A 86 -18.29 6.09 1.92
C LYS A 86 -17.18 7.07 1.57
N TYR A 87 -16.90 7.99 2.50
CA TYR A 87 -15.86 9.01 2.39
C TYR A 87 -15.36 9.38 3.78
N LEU A 88 -14.18 9.98 3.83
CA LEU A 88 -13.66 10.67 5.00
C LEU A 88 -13.85 12.18 4.79
N PRO A 89 -14.23 12.94 5.83
CA PRO A 89 -14.31 14.38 5.72
C PRO A 89 -12.88 14.99 5.64
N PRO A 90 -12.69 16.09 4.90
CA PRO A 90 -11.38 16.73 4.74
C PRO A 90 -10.77 17.17 6.08
N GLU A 91 -11.58 17.47 7.10
CA GLU A 91 -11.15 17.83 8.45
C GLU A 91 -10.35 16.73 9.16
N ILE A 92 -10.22 15.54 8.57
CA ILE A 92 -9.32 14.49 9.08
C ILE A 92 -7.87 14.96 9.24
N HIS A 93 -7.45 15.98 8.47
CA HIS A 93 -6.14 16.61 8.62
C HIS A 93 -5.87 17.17 10.03
N ARG A 94 -6.92 17.43 10.83
CA ARG A 94 -6.80 17.96 12.21
C ARG A 94 -6.21 16.95 13.19
N LEU A 95 -6.20 15.66 12.84
CA LEU A 95 -5.62 14.60 13.66
C LEU A 95 -4.08 14.52 13.48
N GLU A 96 -3.38 15.63 13.68
CA GLU A 96 -1.94 15.77 13.39
C GLU A 96 -1.04 14.80 14.19
N ASN A 97 -1.53 14.29 15.32
CA ASN A 97 -0.82 13.33 16.17
C ASN A 97 -1.12 11.86 15.84
N LEU A 98 -1.92 11.59 14.81
CA LEU A 98 -2.33 10.22 14.50
C LEU A 98 -1.15 9.39 13.98
N GLU A 99 -0.94 8.22 14.58
CA GLU A 99 0.12 7.28 14.23
C GLU A 99 -0.43 5.99 13.61
N TYR A 100 -1.66 5.60 13.99
CA TYR A 100 -2.34 4.41 13.49
C TYR A 100 -3.78 4.74 13.09
N MET A 101 -4.15 4.35 11.87
CA MET A 101 -5.52 4.44 11.38
C MET A 101 -5.94 3.15 10.68
N SER A 102 -7.09 2.62 11.10
CA SER A 102 -7.69 1.43 10.48
C SER A 102 -9.12 1.72 10.03
N LEU A 103 -9.37 1.52 8.74
CA LEU A 103 -10.62 1.78 8.03
C LEU A 103 -11.04 0.56 7.19
N ASN A 104 -10.54 -0.63 7.52
CA ASN A 104 -10.82 -1.86 6.80
C ASN A 104 -12.32 -2.17 6.80
N ASN A 105 -12.82 -2.83 5.74
CA ASN A 105 -14.22 -3.23 5.61
C ASN A 105 -15.17 -2.02 5.76
N ASN A 106 -15.01 -1.05 4.86
CA ASN A 106 -15.91 0.08 4.69
C ASN A 106 -16.32 0.17 3.20
N GLN A 107 -16.88 1.30 2.77
CA GLN A 107 -17.32 1.54 1.40
C GLN A 107 -16.59 2.77 0.80
N ILE A 108 -15.37 3.06 1.27
CA ILE A 108 -14.64 4.28 0.92
C ILE A 108 -14.26 4.24 -0.55
N GLY A 109 -14.71 5.23 -1.32
CA GLY A 109 -14.43 5.32 -2.76
C GLY A 109 -13.12 6.03 -3.12
N SER A 110 -12.63 6.91 -2.25
CA SER A 110 -11.43 7.72 -2.49
C SER A 110 -10.73 8.08 -1.18
N ILE A 111 -9.40 8.16 -1.22
CA ILE A 111 -8.59 8.76 -0.15
C ILE A 111 -8.56 10.28 -0.38
N PRO A 112 -9.06 11.12 0.55
CA PRO A 112 -8.93 12.57 0.41
C PRO A 112 -7.46 13.00 0.56
N LYS A 113 -7.02 14.01 -0.19
CA LYS A 113 -5.65 14.54 -0.12
C LYS A 113 -5.30 15.05 1.28
N GLU A 114 -6.31 15.48 2.04
CA GLU A 114 -6.18 15.94 3.43
C GLU A 114 -5.77 14.81 4.39
N LEU A 115 -6.07 13.55 4.07
CA LEU A 115 -5.52 12.43 4.85
C LEU A 115 -4.00 12.32 4.67
N CYS A 116 -3.50 12.68 3.49
CA CYS A 116 -2.09 12.57 3.16
C CYS A 116 -1.21 13.62 3.86
N SER A 117 -1.80 14.64 4.50
CA SER A 117 -1.05 15.60 5.32
C SER A 117 -0.75 15.09 6.74
N LEU A 118 -1.23 13.90 7.12
CA LEU A 118 -0.95 13.30 8.43
C LEU A 118 0.48 12.72 8.47
N GLU A 119 1.47 13.59 8.64
CA GLU A 119 2.88 13.23 8.55
C GLU A 119 3.34 12.22 9.60
N LYS A 120 2.69 12.15 10.76
CA LYS A 120 3.04 11.19 11.83
C LYS A 120 2.47 9.79 11.62
N LEU A 121 1.54 9.63 10.66
CA LEU A 121 0.89 8.35 10.45
C LEU A 121 1.92 7.31 9.99
N SER A 122 1.94 6.20 10.72
CA SER A 122 2.88 5.10 10.52
C SER A 122 2.21 3.85 9.95
N GLU A 123 0.92 3.65 10.25
CA GLU A 123 0.14 2.51 9.78
C GLU A 123 -1.22 2.97 9.27
N LEU A 124 -1.51 2.66 8.00
CA LEU A 124 -2.78 2.97 7.36
C LEU A 124 -3.37 1.71 6.75
N HIS A 125 -4.54 1.31 7.25
CA HIS A 125 -5.27 0.15 6.75
C HIS A 125 -6.59 0.57 6.10
N LEU A 126 -6.74 0.24 4.83
CA LEU A 126 -7.86 0.57 3.95
C LEU A 126 -8.33 -0.65 3.14
N SER A 127 -7.98 -1.86 3.57
CA SER A 127 -8.36 -3.10 2.89
C SER A 127 -9.88 -3.29 2.87
N TYR A 128 -10.40 -3.99 1.86
CA TYR A 128 -11.84 -4.24 1.71
C TYR A 128 -12.66 -2.94 1.68
N ASN A 129 -12.34 -2.07 0.73
CA ASN A 129 -13.05 -0.83 0.43
C ASN A 129 -13.39 -0.75 -1.07
N CYS A 130 -13.81 0.42 -1.55
CA CYS A 130 -14.16 0.67 -2.94
C CYS A 130 -13.17 1.63 -3.63
N LEU A 131 -11.92 1.69 -3.18
CA LEU A 131 -10.93 2.64 -3.70
C LEU A 131 -10.61 2.34 -5.15
N ILE A 132 -10.68 3.37 -6.01
CA ILE A 132 -10.35 3.27 -7.45
C ILE A 132 -8.94 3.77 -7.78
N MET A 133 -8.37 4.60 -6.89
CA MET A 133 -7.02 5.16 -7.06
C MET A 133 -6.43 5.53 -5.69
N VAL A 134 -5.12 5.69 -5.67
CA VAL A 134 -4.38 6.31 -4.57
C VAL A 134 -3.90 7.69 -5.04
N PRO A 135 -4.10 8.77 -4.27
CA PRO A 135 -3.68 10.11 -4.66
C PRO A 135 -2.15 10.23 -4.69
N GLU A 136 -1.61 11.10 -5.56
CA GLU A 136 -0.16 11.39 -5.65
C GLU A 136 0.39 11.95 -4.33
N GLU A 137 -0.45 12.67 -3.59
CA GLU A 137 -0.17 13.23 -2.27
C GLU A 137 0.16 12.17 -1.22
N ILE A 138 -0.11 10.87 -1.46
CA ILE A 138 0.31 9.79 -0.55
C ILE A 138 1.80 9.88 -0.21
N GLY A 139 2.62 10.41 -1.14
CA GLY A 139 4.05 10.62 -0.93
C GLY A 139 4.42 11.62 0.17
N TYR A 140 3.47 12.41 0.68
CA TYR A 140 3.68 13.31 1.82
C TYR A 140 3.71 12.58 3.17
N MET A 141 3.19 11.35 3.24
CA MET A 141 3.13 10.55 4.47
C MET A 141 4.48 9.88 4.77
N THR A 142 5.54 10.68 4.92
CA THR A 142 6.94 10.19 4.96
C THR A 142 7.27 9.27 6.15
N ASN A 143 6.42 9.21 7.18
CA ASN A 143 6.56 8.26 8.30
C ASN A 143 5.84 6.93 8.11
N LEU A 144 5.10 6.75 7.02
CA LEU A 144 4.33 5.54 6.78
C LEU A 144 5.24 4.32 6.64
N ARG A 145 4.96 3.29 7.44
CA ARG A 145 5.67 2.00 7.51
C ARG A 145 4.83 0.86 6.97
N MET A 146 3.52 0.94 7.12
CA MET A 146 2.56 -0.05 6.63
C MET A 146 1.43 0.63 5.89
N LEU A 147 1.17 0.18 4.67
CA LEU A 147 0.04 0.59 3.87
C LEU A 147 -0.70 -0.65 3.35
N CYS A 148 -1.92 -0.87 3.85
CA CYS A 148 -2.77 -1.97 3.42
C CYS A 148 -3.93 -1.44 2.58
N LEU A 149 -3.98 -1.84 1.31
CA LEU A 149 -4.94 -1.45 0.29
C LEU A 149 -5.57 -2.68 -0.38
N SER A 150 -5.42 -3.88 0.20
CA SER A 150 -5.92 -5.11 -0.42
C SER A 150 -7.43 -5.10 -0.63
N ARG A 151 -7.89 -5.84 -1.65
CA ARG A 151 -9.32 -6.03 -1.97
C ARG A 151 -10.03 -4.68 -2.17
N ASN A 152 -9.48 -3.87 -3.07
CA ASN A 152 -10.05 -2.62 -3.57
C ASN A 152 -10.22 -2.70 -5.10
N GLN A 153 -10.41 -1.58 -5.78
CA GLN A 153 -10.58 -1.48 -7.23
C GLN A 153 -9.50 -0.60 -7.88
N ILE A 154 -8.31 -0.52 -7.27
CA ILE A 154 -7.22 0.36 -7.69
C ILE A 154 -6.65 -0.12 -9.03
N GLU A 155 -6.61 0.76 -10.03
CA GLU A 155 -6.06 0.43 -11.36
C GLU A 155 -4.61 0.88 -11.54
N VAL A 156 -4.24 1.99 -10.90
CA VAL A 156 -2.93 2.63 -11.01
C VAL A 156 -2.44 3.03 -9.63
N LEU A 157 -1.17 2.75 -9.35
CA LEU A 157 -0.46 3.29 -8.20
C LEU A 157 0.30 4.56 -8.64
N PRO A 158 0.27 5.65 -7.86
CA PRO A 158 0.98 6.89 -8.18
C PRO A 158 2.49 6.76 -7.96
N ASP A 159 3.30 7.54 -8.69
CA ASP A 159 4.75 7.65 -8.47
C ASP A 159 5.05 8.24 -7.07
N GLY A 160 4.11 9.00 -6.50
CA GLY A 160 4.18 9.50 -5.12
C GLY A 160 4.37 8.41 -4.07
N LEU A 161 3.87 7.19 -4.33
CA LEU A 161 4.07 6.03 -3.46
C LEU A 161 5.56 5.72 -3.27
N CYS A 162 6.38 5.94 -4.30
CA CYS A 162 7.82 5.68 -4.28
C CYS A 162 8.60 6.67 -3.41
N LYS A 163 7.95 7.76 -2.95
CA LYS A 163 8.54 8.72 -2.00
C LYS A 163 8.52 8.22 -0.55
N LEU A 164 7.78 7.14 -0.26
CA LEU A 164 7.61 6.59 1.09
C LEU A 164 8.82 5.79 1.58
N ARG A 165 9.93 6.47 1.87
CA ARG A 165 11.22 5.85 2.22
C ARG A 165 11.23 4.99 3.49
N LYS A 166 10.23 5.13 4.37
CA LYS A 166 10.10 4.33 5.60
C LYS A 166 9.15 3.15 5.43
N LEU A 167 8.50 2.99 4.27
CA LEU A 167 7.54 1.94 4.01
C LEU A 167 8.24 0.57 4.05
N ARG A 168 7.71 -0.33 4.86
CA ARG A 168 8.21 -1.70 5.05
C ARG A 168 7.24 -2.72 4.49
N ILE A 169 5.94 -2.45 4.61
CA ILE A 169 4.89 -3.38 4.21
C ILE A 169 3.92 -2.64 3.30
N LEU A 170 3.78 -3.13 2.07
CA LEU A 170 2.80 -2.66 1.10
C LEU A 170 1.92 -3.84 0.70
N ASP A 171 0.63 -3.76 1.01
CA ASP A 171 -0.34 -4.73 0.56
C ASP A 171 -1.30 -4.09 -0.43
N VAL A 172 -1.24 -4.52 -1.68
CA VAL A 172 -2.12 -4.11 -2.78
C VAL A 172 -2.82 -5.32 -3.41
N ALA A 173 -2.85 -6.47 -2.73
CA ALA A 173 -3.44 -7.71 -3.24
C ALA A 173 -4.93 -7.55 -3.60
N GLY A 174 -5.42 -8.22 -4.64
CA GLY A 174 -6.83 -8.20 -5.01
C GLY A 174 -7.32 -6.82 -5.48
N ASN A 175 -6.50 -6.12 -6.27
CA ASN A 175 -6.87 -4.88 -6.95
C ASN A 175 -6.95 -5.11 -8.48
N ARG A 176 -6.97 -4.03 -9.27
CA ARG A 176 -6.99 -4.06 -10.74
C ARG A 176 -5.68 -3.52 -11.33
N ILE A 177 -4.60 -3.57 -10.57
CA ILE A 177 -3.31 -3.00 -10.95
C ILE A 177 -2.73 -3.80 -12.11
N ARG A 178 -2.32 -3.10 -13.18
CA ARG A 178 -1.72 -3.72 -14.36
C ARG A 178 -0.21 -3.54 -14.42
N VAL A 179 0.28 -2.40 -13.93
CA VAL A 179 1.68 -1.98 -13.99
C VAL A 179 2.02 -1.23 -12.71
N PHE A 180 3.25 -1.41 -12.22
CA PHE A 180 3.79 -0.66 -11.08
C PHE A 180 4.36 0.70 -11.53
N PRO A 181 4.44 1.70 -10.63
CA PRO A 181 5.03 3.00 -10.94
C PRO A 181 6.47 2.85 -11.44
N THR A 182 6.96 3.80 -12.25
CA THR A 182 8.28 3.68 -12.88
C THR A 182 9.41 3.68 -11.86
N ALA A 183 9.24 4.42 -10.76
CA ALA A 183 10.18 4.50 -9.65
C ALA A 183 9.99 3.40 -8.58
N MET A 184 9.26 2.32 -8.87
CA MET A 184 9.04 1.24 -7.88
C MET A 184 10.35 0.59 -7.43
N GLU A 185 11.37 0.57 -8.30
CA GLU A 185 12.72 0.10 -7.95
C GLU A 185 13.32 0.86 -6.76
N ASP A 186 13.14 2.19 -6.71
CA ASP A 186 13.62 3.00 -5.60
C ASP A 186 12.97 2.59 -4.28
N LEU A 187 11.67 2.32 -4.29
CA LEU A 187 10.94 1.87 -3.10
C LEU A 187 11.45 0.51 -2.59
N LEU A 188 11.73 -0.42 -3.51
CA LEU A 188 12.27 -1.73 -3.19
C LEU A 188 13.69 -1.62 -2.61
N LEU A 189 14.55 -0.78 -3.19
CA LEU A 189 15.92 -0.56 -2.72
C LEU A 189 15.98 0.16 -1.37
N MET A 190 15.02 1.06 -1.08
CA MET A 190 14.97 1.85 0.17
C MET A 190 14.42 1.06 1.37
N GLY A 191 14.05 -0.20 1.17
CA GLY A 191 13.83 -1.15 2.25
C GLY A 191 12.37 -1.55 2.48
N LEU A 192 11.55 -1.56 1.44
CA LEU A 192 10.32 -2.35 1.43
C LEU A 192 10.69 -3.82 1.70
N LYS A 193 10.07 -4.42 2.72
CA LYS A 193 10.35 -5.79 3.15
C LYS A 193 9.33 -6.77 2.62
N GLU A 194 8.07 -6.35 2.57
CA GLU A 194 6.94 -7.19 2.19
C GLU A 194 6.08 -6.45 1.17
N LEU A 195 5.82 -7.13 0.05
CA LEU A 195 4.93 -6.67 -1.01
C LEU A 195 3.92 -7.78 -1.31
N TYR A 196 2.65 -7.53 -0.96
CA TYR A 196 1.53 -8.39 -1.32
C TYR A 196 0.83 -7.77 -2.53
N CYS A 197 0.77 -8.51 -3.64
CA CYS A 197 0.25 -8.00 -4.91
C CYS A 197 -0.46 -9.07 -5.76
N GLU A 198 -0.72 -10.24 -5.18
CA GLU A 198 -1.52 -11.30 -5.76
C GLU A 198 -2.93 -10.82 -6.14
N ASP A 199 -3.65 -11.60 -6.93
CA ASP A 199 -5.01 -11.28 -7.39
C ASP A 199 -5.14 -9.92 -8.12
N ASN A 200 -4.05 -9.41 -8.70
CA ASN A 200 -4.05 -8.28 -9.63
C ASN A 200 -3.82 -8.76 -11.06
N PRO A 201 -4.43 -8.12 -12.08
CA PRO A 201 -4.16 -8.40 -13.49
C PRO A 201 -2.81 -7.79 -13.95
N LEU A 202 -1.75 -8.00 -13.16
CA LEU A 202 -0.40 -7.54 -13.48
C LEU A 202 0.02 -8.15 -14.82
N LEU A 203 0.49 -7.31 -15.74
CA LEU A 203 1.04 -7.74 -17.02
C LEU A 203 0.08 -8.56 -17.90
N GLN A 204 -1.23 -8.28 -17.89
CA GLN A 204 -2.10 -8.63 -19.02
C GLN A 204 -1.75 -7.76 -20.24
N LYS A 205 -0.63 -8.08 -20.89
CA LYS A 205 -0.44 -7.74 -22.30
C LYS A 205 -1.30 -8.71 -23.09
N GLN A 206 -2.27 -8.21 -23.86
CA GLN A 206 -2.75 -8.99 -25.00
C GLN A 206 -1.51 -9.34 -25.83
N PRO A 207 -1.27 -10.62 -26.17
CA PRO A 207 -0.14 -10.97 -27.02
C PRO A 207 -0.33 -10.23 -28.35
N VAL A 208 0.51 -9.22 -28.58
CA VAL A 208 0.68 -8.69 -29.93
C VAL A 208 1.51 -9.74 -30.63
N CYS A 209 0.91 -10.51 -31.54
CA CYS A 209 1.70 -11.25 -32.51
C CYS A 209 2.57 -10.21 -33.21
N ALA A 210 3.89 -10.26 -32.98
CA ALA A 210 4.79 -9.61 -33.91
C ALA A 210 4.41 -10.15 -35.29
N ILE A 211 4.15 -9.25 -36.23
CA ILE A 211 4.15 -9.63 -37.64
C ILE A 211 5.58 -10.13 -37.83
N GLN A 212 5.75 -11.45 -37.92
CA GLN A 212 7.01 -12.01 -38.38
C GLN A 212 7.12 -11.54 -39.83
N GLU A 213 7.75 -10.38 -40.04
CA GLU A 213 8.45 -10.16 -41.28
C GLU A 213 9.34 -11.40 -41.44
N GLU A 214 9.30 -12.05 -42.60
CA GLU A 214 10.17 -13.19 -42.89
C GLU A 214 11.61 -12.76 -42.61
N GLU A 215 12.12 -13.07 -41.42
CA GLU A 215 13.48 -12.74 -41.02
C GLU A 215 14.38 -13.58 -41.92
N MET A 216 14.84 -12.97 -43.01
CA MET A 216 16.01 -13.47 -43.75
C MET A 216 17.18 -13.41 -42.77
N LEU A 217 17.42 -14.53 -42.09
CA LEU A 217 18.61 -14.70 -41.26
C LEU A 217 19.83 -14.32 -42.10
N SER A 218 20.72 -13.49 -41.53
CA SER A 218 21.98 -13.22 -42.20
C SER A 218 22.72 -14.53 -42.44
N LEU A 219 23.46 -14.63 -43.55
CA LEU A 219 24.29 -15.80 -43.83
C LEU A 219 25.21 -16.13 -42.65
N THR A 220 25.69 -15.10 -41.94
CA THR A 220 26.47 -15.22 -40.71
C THR A 220 25.72 -15.98 -39.61
N GLU A 221 24.47 -15.62 -39.33
CA GLU A 221 23.65 -16.29 -38.30
C GLU A 221 23.28 -17.71 -38.72
N MET A 222 22.94 -17.95 -39.99
CA MET A 222 22.68 -19.29 -40.51
C MET A 222 23.91 -20.20 -40.37
N THR A 223 25.08 -19.68 -40.73
CA THR A 223 26.34 -20.41 -40.67
C THR A 223 26.75 -20.67 -39.22
N ALA A 224 26.59 -19.70 -38.33
CA ALA A 224 26.88 -19.86 -36.91
C ALA A 224 26.00 -20.95 -36.27
N ARG A 225 24.70 -20.97 -36.58
CA ARG A 225 23.79 -22.01 -36.07
C ARG A 225 24.17 -23.40 -36.54
N PHE A 226 24.52 -23.54 -37.82
CA PHE A 226 25.01 -24.81 -38.36
C PHE A 226 26.27 -25.27 -37.61
N ILE A 227 27.29 -24.42 -37.52
CA ILE A 227 28.54 -24.77 -36.84
C ILE A 227 28.30 -25.13 -35.36
N LEU A 228 27.48 -24.37 -34.65
CA LEU A 228 27.19 -24.63 -33.23
C LEU A 228 26.44 -25.95 -33.01
N ARG A 229 25.58 -26.35 -33.94
CA ARG A 229 24.91 -27.65 -33.91
C ARG A 229 25.89 -28.79 -34.13
N GLU A 230 26.70 -28.73 -35.18
CA GLU A 230 27.66 -29.80 -35.50
C GLU A 230 28.75 -29.93 -34.42
N LEU A 231 29.15 -28.82 -33.78
CA LEU A 231 30.05 -28.85 -32.62
C LEU A 231 29.44 -29.59 -31.42
N ASN A 232 28.12 -29.48 -31.19
CA ASN A 232 27.42 -30.25 -30.17
C ASN A 232 27.35 -31.75 -30.52
N GLU A 233 27.27 -32.08 -31.81
CA GLU A 233 27.32 -33.46 -32.33
C GLU A 233 28.76 -34.04 -32.34
N LYS A 234 29.74 -33.26 -31.86
CA LYS A 234 31.16 -33.60 -31.70
C LYS A 234 31.91 -33.84 -33.02
N ASP A 235 31.60 -33.08 -34.07
CA ASP A 235 32.37 -33.13 -35.31
C ASP A 235 33.85 -32.74 -35.08
N SER A 236 34.74 -33.70 -35.28
CA SER A 236 36.19 -33.55 -35.03
C SER A 236 36.91 -32.58 -35.98
N VAL A 237 36.39 -32.43 -37.20
CA VAL A 237 36.96 -31.55 -38.24
C VAL A 237 36.62 -30.11 -37.91
N LEU A 238 35.35 -29.84 -37.58
CA LEU A 238 34.88 -28.51 -37.18
C LEU A 238 35.50 -28.04 -35.86
N GLN A 239 35.66 -28.94 -34.88
CA GLN A 239 36.37 -28.61 -33.64
C GLN A 239 37.82 -28.18 -33.90
N THR A 240 38.50 -28.83 -34.83
CA THR A 240 39.87 -28.50 -35.21
C THR A 240 39.91 -27.16 -35.95
N ALA A 241 39.00 -26.94 -36.91
CA ALA A 241 38.91 -25.71 -37.67
C ALA A 241 38.61 -24.47 -36.78
N VAL A 242 37.68 -24.61 -35.83
CA VAL A 242 37.34 -23.53 -34.88
C VAL A 242 38.49 -23.23 -33.92
N LYS A 243 39.25 -24.25 -33.49
CA LYS A 243 40.46 -24.03 -32.66
C LYS A 243 41.58 -23.32 -33.43
N GLN A 244 41.71 -23.57 -34.73
CA GLN A 244 42.72 -22.93 -35.57
C GLN A 244 42.36 -21.48 -35.93
N ASN A 245 41.07 -21.13 -35.93
CA ASN A 245 40.61 -19.77 -36.21
C ASN A 245 40.13 -19.06 -34.93
N GLN A 246 41.00 -18.24 -34.35
CA GLN A 246 40.73 -17.53 -33.09
C GLN A 246 39.56 -16.55 -33.17
N GLU A 247 39.34 -15.90 -34.33
CA GLU A 247 38.23 -14.96 -34.49
C GLU A 247 36.88 -15.67 -34.47
N VAL A 248 36.76 -16.79 -35.18
CA VAL A 248 35.55 -17.63 -35.18
C VAL A 248 35.31 -18.22 -33.79
N GLY A 249 36.36 -18.69 -33.12
CA GLY A 249 36.26 -19.18 -31.74
C GLY A 249 35.72 -18.13 -30.78
N LYS A 250 36.16 -16.87 -30.90
CA LYS A 250 35.67 -15.75 -30.09
C LYS A 250 34.21 -15.43 -30.40
N LEU A 251 33.83 -15.31 -31.67
CA LEU A 251 32.45 -15.07 -32.10
C LEU A 251 31.49 -16.14 -31.56
N LEU A 252 31.87 -17.42 -31.66
CA LEU A 252 31.04 -18.53 -31.17
C LEU A 252 30.97 -18.62 -29.64
N SER A 253 31.94 -18.03 -28.92
CA SER A 253 31.92 -17.97 -27.45
C SER A 253 30.87 -17.02 -26.90
N GLU A 254 30.44 -16.03 -27.69
CA GLU A 254 29.40 -15.06 -27.35
C GLU A 254 27.98 -15.59 -27.61
N LYS A 255 27.85 -16.89 -27.92
CA LYS A 255 26.55 -17.52 -28.20
C LYS A 255 25.60 -17.42 -27.02
N CYS A 256 24.34 -17.13 -27.34
CA CYS A 256 23.21 -17.32 -26.43
C CYS A 256 22.56 -18.69 -26.68
N VAL A 257 21.79 -19.18 -25.70
CA VAL A 257 21.05 -20.43 -25.81
C VAL A 257 19.56 -20.15 -25.64
N CYS A 258 18.74 -20.70 -26.54
CA CYS A 258 17.29 -20.61 -26.44
C CYS A 258 16.80 -21.36 -25.20
N ALA A 259 16.08 -20.67 -24.30
CA ALA A 259 15.48 -21.30 -23.12
C ALA A 259 14.36 -22.31 -23.45
N VAL A 260 13.76 -22.24 -24.65
CA VAL A 260 12.65 -23.10 -25.08
C VAL A 260 13.15 -24.37 -25.79
N CYS A 261 13.97 -24.21 -26.83
CA CYS A 261 14.42 -25.33 -27.66
C CYS A 261 15.88 -25.74 -27.43
N GLY A 262 16.62 -25.03 -26.56
CA GLY A 262 18.02 -25.34 -26.24
C GLY A 262 19.03 -25.05 -27.36
N GLN A 263 18.60 -24.51 -28.50
CA GLN A 263 19.47 -24.22 -29.64
C GLN A 263 20.27 -22.94 -29.42
N ALA A 264 21.54 -22.94 -29.83
CA ALA A 264 22.42 -21.79 -29.70
C ALA A 264 22.32 -20.82 -30.89
N PHE A 265 22.56 -19.53 -30.65
CA PHE A 265 22.45 -18.44 -31.63
C PHE A 265 23.38 -17.28 -31.28
N LEU A 266 23.73 -16.40 -32.25
CA LEU A 266 24.65 -15.27 -32.00
C LEU A 266 23.95 -13.91 -31.86
N THR A 267 22.81 -13.69 -32.52
CA THR A 267 22.09 -12.40 -32.50
C THR A 267 20.84 -12.40 -31.62
N THR A 268 20.32 -11.25 -31.21
CA THR A 268 19.07 -11.16 -30.44
C THR A 268 17.90 -11.75 -31.22
N ARG A 269 17.46 -12.93 -30.80
CA ARG A 269 16.27 -13.59 -31.32
C ARG A 269 15.06 -13.08 -30.54
N LEU A 270 14.17 -12.32 -31.19
CA LEU A 270 12.86 -11.97 -30.60
C LEU A 270 12.03 -13.23 -30.29
N GLU A 271 12.28 -14.34 -31.01
CA GLU A 271 11.62 -15.64 -30.80
C GLU A 271 12.09 -16.41 -29.55
N CYS A 272 13.24 -16.04 -28.95
CA CYS A 272 13.76 -16.70 -27.74
C CYS A 272 13.45 -15.95 -26.45
N VAL A 273 12.77 -14.80 -26.54
CA VAL A 273 12.27 -14.10 -25.37
C VAL A 273 10.98 -14.77 -24.94
N CYS A 274 11.07 -15.72 -24.01
CA CYS A 274 9.91 -16.20 -23.28
C CYS A 274 9.39 -15.07 -22.38
N PHE A 275 8.39 -14.33 -22.82
CA PHE A 275 7.48 -13.71 -21.87
C PHE A 275 6.71 -14.84 -21.19
N MET A 276 7.05 -15.08 -19.93
CA MET A 276 6.53 -16.08 -19.00
C MET A 276 5.30 -16.86 -19.48
N HIS A 277 5.49 -18.15 -19.76
CA HIS A 277 4.40 -19.12 -19.85
C HIS A 277 3.79 -19.30 -18.45
N VAL A 278 2.73 -18.56 -18.14
CA VAL A 278 1.86 -18.93 -17.02
C VAL A 278 0.90 -19.99 -17.58
N LYS A 279 1.09 -21.24 -17.15
CA LYS A 279 0.15 -22.32 -17.44
C LYS A 279 -1.26 -21.86 -17.05
N GLN A 280 -2.17 -21.85 -18.01
CA GLN A 280 -3.60 -21.75 -17.74
C GLN A 280 -4.02 -23.01 -16.96
N VAL A 281 -4.57 -22.82 -15.77
CA VAL A 281 -5.39 -23.81 -15.06
C VAL A 281 -6.82 -23.65 -15.52
#